data_AF-A0A290XI81-F1
#
_entry.id   AF-A0A290XI81-F1
#
_cell.length_a   1.000
_cell.length_b   1.000
_cell.length_c   1.000
_cell.angle_alpha   90.00
_cell.angle_beta   90.00
_cell.angle_gamma   90.00
#
_symmetry.space_group_name_H-M   'P 1'
#
loop_
_entity.id
_entity.type
_entity.pdbx_description
1 polymer ?
#
loop_
_entity_poly.entity_id
_entity_poly.type
_entity_poly.pdbx_seq_one_letter_code
_entity_poly.pdbx_strand_id
1 'polypeptide(L)'
;MDGLDLAYRPDQPLRPQLLELVQQKLALLRDPHFIDLARVAIAAAIHSPERAHDMVARMGEREEGLTTWVRAAAADGRLKTDNPLFASMQLQGLLKGFAFWPQITLSQPALTPAQQAQVGEAAVDMFLACYGRPDSDV
;
A
#
# COMPACT_ATOMS: atom_id res chain seq x y z
N MET A 1 -3.59 -13.90 9.12
CA MET A 1 -2.81 -13.31 8.01
C MET A 1 -1.67 -12.56 8.63
N ASP A 2 -0.48 -13.15 8.52
CA ASP A 2 0.77 -12.49 8.89
C ASP A 2 0.88 -11.18 8.10
N GLY A 3 1.40 -10.14 8.74
CA GLY A 3 1.57 -8.84 8.11
C GLY A 3 2.37 -8.97 6.81
N LEU A 4 2.19 -8.00 5.91
CA LEU A 4 3.00 -7.84 4.71
C LEU A 4 4.46 -7.50 5.09
N ASP A 5 5.15 -8.38 5.80
CA ASP A 5 6.47 -8.15 6.37
C ASP A 5 7.56 -8.66 5.43
N LEU A 6 7.54 -8.19 4.18
CA LEU A 6 8.75 -8.22 3.36
C LEU A 6 9.71 -7.17 3.91
N ALA A 7 10.69 -7.64 4.68
CA ALA A 7 11.78 -6.81 5.14
C ALA A 7 12.53 -6.20 3.94
N TYR A 8 12.88 -4.92 4.07
CA TYR A 8 13.73 -4.22 3.12
C TYR A 8 15.09 -4.92 2.96
N ARG A 9 15.56 -5.04 1.71
CA ARG A 9 16.82 -5.70 1.35
C ARG A 9 17.79 -4.70 0.70
N PRO A 10 18.82 -4.22 1.42
CA PRO A 10 19.75 -3.20 0.90
C PRO A 10 20.63 -3.72 -0.23
N ASP A 11 20.87 -5.02 -0.27
CA ASP A 11 21.69 -5.74 -1.25
C ASP A 11 20.96 -6.05 -2.57
N GLN A 12 19.69 -5.65 -2.71
CA GLN A 12 18.88 -5.91 -3.90
C GLN A 12 18.35 -4.63 -4.52
N PRO A 13 18.10 -4.58 -5.85
CA PRO A 13 17.46 -3.44 -6.51
C PRO A 13 16.11 -3.09 -5.87
N LEU A 14 15.72 -1.81 -5.88
CA LEU A 14 14.50 -1.36 -5.18
C LEU A 14 13.23 -1.84 -5.87
N ARG A 15 13.21 -1.79 -7.20
CA ARG A 15 12.02 -2.12 -8.01
C ARG A 15 11.46 -3.52 -7.75
N PRO A 16 12.24 -4.63 -7.85
CA PRO A 16 11.70 -5.98 -7.68
C PRO A 16 11.14 -6.23 -6.28
N GLN A 17 11.82 -5.79 -5.22
CA GLN A 17 11.35 -5.96 -3.84
C GLN A 17 10.10 -5.13 -3.55
N LEU A 18 10.03 -3.89 -4.07
CA LEU A 18 8.84 -3.05 -3.89
C LEU A 18 7.65 -3.61 -4.68
N LEU A 19 7.88 -4.13 -5.90
CA LEU A 19 6.85 -4.77 -6.70
C LEU A 19 6.29 -6.02 -6.02
N GLU A 20 7.14 -6.85 -5.42
CA GLU A 20 6.74 -8.02 -4.64
C GLU A 20 5.78 -7.61 -3.50
N LEU A 21 6.16 -6.57 -2.73
CA LEU A 21 5.36 -6.06 -1.63
C LEU A 21 4.02 -5.46 -2.09
N VAL A 22 4.02 -4.73 -3.22
CA VAL A 22 2.81 -4.18 -3.83
C VAL A 22 1.88 -5.29 -4.34
N GLN A 23 2.43 -6.35 -4.96
CA GLN A 23 1.65 -7.48 -5.43
C GLN A 23 0.98 -8.24 -4.28
N GLN A 24 1.69 -8.47 -3.17
CA GLN A 24 1.10 -9.07 -1.98
C GLN A 24 -0.05 -8.20 -1.43
N LYS A 25 0.13 -6.88 -1.39
CA LYS A 25 -0.94 -5.96 -0.98
C LYS A 25 -2.15 -6.02 -1.90
N LEU A 26 -1.94 -6.01 -3.22
CA LEU A 26 -3.02 -6.11 -4.19
C LEU A 26 -3.75 -7.45 -4.08
N ALA A 27 -3.04 -8.55 -3.82
CA ALA A 27 -3.65 -9.86 -3.57
C ALA A 27 -4.59 -9.82 -2.36
N LEU A 28 -4.20 -9.16 -1.27
CA LEU A 28 -5.07 -8.93 -0.11
C LEU A 28 -6.31 -8.11 -0.48
N LEU A 29 -6.15 -7.05 -1.28
CA LEU A 29 -7.28 -6.22 -1.73
C LEU A 29 -8.24 -6.93 -2.69
N ARG A 30 -7.87 -8.10 -3.21
CA ARG A 30 -8.73 -8.95 -4.03
C ARG A 30 -9.59 -9.90 -3.19
N ASP A 31 -9.25 -10.12 -1.92
CA ASP A 31 -9.99 -11.03 -1.05
C ASP A 31 -11.40 -10.47 -0.78
N PRO A 32 -12.46 -11.15 -1.24
CA PRO A 32 -13.84 -10.70 -1.00
C PRO A 32 -14.16 -10.55 0.48
N HIS A 33 -13.62 -11.43 1.34
CA HIS A 33 -13.85 -11.36 2.78
C HIS A 33 -13.26 -10.08 3.38
N PHE A 34 -12.06 -9.69 2.91
CA PHE A 34 -11.42 -8.45 3.33
C PHE A 34 -12.22 -7.23 2.88
N ILE A 35 -12.69 -7.19 1.63
CA ILE A 35 -13.47 -6.08 1.08
C ILE A 35 -14.83 -5.95 1.77
N ASP A 36 -15.52 -7.07 2.04
CA ASP A 36 -16.82 -7.05 2.71
C ASP A 36 -16.68 -6.55 4.15
N LEU A 37 -15.67 -7.02 4.88
CA LEU A 37 -15.38 -6.54 6.23
C LEU A 37 -15.03 -5.04 6.23
N ALA A 38 -14.18 -4.61 5.30
CA ALA A 38 -13.80 -3.21 5.16
C ALA A 38 -15.01 -2.32 4.83
N ARG A 39 -15.93 -2.78 3.97
CA ARG A 39 -17.15 -2.05 3.61
C ARG A 39 -18.05 -1.85 4.82
N VAL A 40 -18.30 -2.91 5.59
CA VAL A 40 -19.13 -2.84 6.82
C VAL A 40 -18.49 -1.88 7.82
N ALA A 41 -17.17 -1.99 8.04
CA ALA A 41 -16.42 -1.14 8.94
C ALA A 41 -16.50 0.34 8.54
N ILE A 42 -16.28 0.65 7.26
CA ILE A 42 -16.33 2.04 6.74
C ILE A 42 -17.75 2.59 6.78
N ALA A 43 -18.77 1.80 6.42
CA ALA A 43 -20.17 2.24 6.51
C ALA A 43 -20.56 2.55 7.96
N ALA A 44 -20.21 1.67 8.90
CA ALA A 44 -20.45 1.91 10.32
C ALA A 44 -19.71 3.15 10.84
N ALA A 45 -18.47 3.37 10.39
CA ALA A 45 -17.67 4.54 10.74
C ALA A 45 -18.28 5.85 10.21
N ILE A 46 -18.78 5.87 8.98
CA ILE A 46 -19.45 7.05 8.39
C ILE A 46 -20.72 7.40 9.17
N HIS A 47 -21.49 6.40 9.59
CA HIS A 47 -22.73 6.61 10.35
C HIS A 47 -22.51 6.83 11.85
N SER A 48 -21.31 6.56 12.38
CA SER A 48 -20.97 6.73 13.80
C SER A 48 -19.50 7.15 13.96
N PRO A 49 -19.19 8.44 13.73
CA PRO A 49 -17.81 8.95 13.78
C PRO A 49 -17.10 8.68 15.11
N GLU A 50 -17.83 8.72 16.24
CA GLU A 50 -17.26 8.39 17.57
C GLU A 50 -16.77 6.93 17.68
N ARG A 51 -17.38 5.98 16.95
CA ARG A 51 -16.92 4.57 16.89
C ARG A 51 -15.83 4.37 15.84
N ALA A 52 -15.76 5.24 14.84
CA ALA A 52 -14.75 5.20 13.79
C ALA A 52 -13.35 5.48 14.33
N HIS A 53 -13.23 6.42 15.26
CA HIS A 53 -11.95 6.90 15.75
C HIS A 53 -11.14 5.79 16.44
N ASP A 54 -11.77 5.01 17.31
CA ASP A 54 -11.13 3.87 17.99
C ASP A 54 -10.74 2.75 17.01
N MET A 55 -11.55 2.51 15.99
CA MET A 55 -11.30 1.47 14.99
C MET A 55 -10.15 1.87 14.05
N VAL A 56 -10.11 3.14 13.63
CA VAL A 56 -9.01 3.71 12.84
C VAL A 56 -7.72 3.77 13.65
N ALA A 57 -7.78 4.15 14.94
CA ALA A 57 -6.63 4.14 15.83
C ALA A 57 -6.01 2.74 15.93
N ARG A 58 -6.84 1.70 16.14
CA ARG A 58 -6.40 0.30 16.19
C ARG A 58 -5.90 -0.25 14.86
N MET A 59 -6.41 0.23 13.73
CA MET A 59 -5.87 -0.10 12.40
C MET A 59 -4.51 0.59 12.15
N GLY A 60 -4.31 1.80 12.67
CA GLY A 60 -3.05 2.54 12.59
C GLY A 60 -1.94 2.01 13.52
N GLU A 61 -2.29 1.25 14.57
CA GLU A 61 -1.32 0.63 15.49
C GLU A 61 -0.49 -0.50 14.84
N ARG A 62 -1.00 -1.15 13.78
CA ARG A 62 -0.20 -2.03 12.91
C ARG A 62 0.39 -1.19 11.79
N GLU A 63 1.65 -0.79 11.92
CA GLU A 63 2.39 -0.14 10.82
C GLU A 63 2.27 -1.01 9.56
N GLU A 64 1.76 -0.43 8.45
CA GLU A 64 1.61 -1.17 7.20
C GLU A 64 2.98 -1.55 6.65
N GLY A 65 3.17 -2.79 6.16
CA GLY A 65 4.47 -3.26 5.65
C GLY A 65 5.10 -2.36 4.56
N LEU A 66 4.29 -1.69 3.74
CA LEU A 66 4.76 -0.67 2.80
C LEU A 66 5.38 0.55 3.50
N THR A 67 4.82 1.00 4.62
CA THR A 67 5.37 2.12 5.40
C THR A 67 6.68 1.73 6.04
N THR A 68 6.76 0.52 6.61
CA THR A 68 8.01 -0.05 7.15
C THR A 68 9.10 -0.13 6.09
N TRP A 69 8.78 -0.66 4.90
CA TRP A 69 9.73 -0.77 3.79
C TRP A 69 10.21 0.61 3.30
N VAL A 70 9.30 1.57 3.11
CA VAL A 70 9.65 2.92 2.65
C VAL A 70 10.54 3.64 3.67
N ARG A 71 10.28 3.46 4.97
CA ARG A 71 11.13 4.02 6.03
C ARG A 71 12.54 3.43 5.99
N ALA A 72 12.66 2.11 5.82
CA ALA A 72 13.94 1.43 5.74
C ALA A 72 14.75 1.85 4.50
N ALA A 73 14.12 1.89 3.32
CA ALA A 73 14.77 2.33 2.09
C ALA A 73 15.19 3.82 2.11
N ALA A 74 14.42 4.67 2.81
CA ALA A 74 14.79 6.07 3.04
C ALA A 74 15.95 6.20 4.05
N ALA A 75 15.96 5.41 5.13
CA ALA A 75 17.06 5.38 6.09
C ALA A 75 18.37 4.88 5.47
N ASP A 76 18.30 3.95 4.51
CA ASP A 76 19.43 3.49 3.70
C ASP A 76 19.83 4.50 2.61
N GLY A 77 19.15 5.65 2.52
CA GLY A 77 19.49 6.72 1.59
C GLY A 77 19.23 6.37 0.13
N ARG A 78 18.45 5.33 -0.20
CA ARG A 78 18.10 5.00 -1.59
C ARG A 78 16.80 5.67 -2.05
N LEU A 79 16.04 6.25 -1.12
CA LEU A 79 14.93 7.16 -1.44
C LEU A 79 15.30 8.61 -1.16
N LYS A 80 14.96 9.52 -2.08
CA LYS A 80 14.97 10.99 -1.90
C LYS A 80 13.67 11.46 -1.26
N THR A 81 13.55 11.31 0.05
CA THR A 81 12.43 11.86 0.83
C THR A 81 12.85 12.21 2.26
N ASP A 82 12.44 13.39 2.73
CA ASP A 82 12.57 13.79 4.14
C ASP A 82 11.32 13.38 4.95
N ASN A 83 10.29 12.86 4.28
CA ASN A 83 9.04 12.40 4.90
C ASN A 83 8.62 11.03 4.34
N PRO A 84 9.19 9.92 4.87
CA PRO A 84 8.89 8.56 4.42
C PRO A 84 7.42 8.18 4.59
N LEU A 85 6.75 8.70 5.62
CA LEU A 85 5.32 8.44 5.86
C LEU A 85 4.48 9.02 4.72
N PHE A 86 4.73 10.28 4.34
CA PHE A 86 4.03 10.93 3.23
C PHE A 86 4.30 10.22 1.89
N ALA A 87 5.53 9.79 1.64
CA ALA A 87 5.85 8.99 0.45
C ALA A 87 5.06 7.67 0.42
N SER A 88 5.02 6.94 1.55
CA SER A 88 4.23 5.71 1.68
C SER A 88 2.73 5.96 1.45
N MET A 89 2.18 7.05 1.99
CA MET A 89 0.77 7.42 1.79
C MET A 89 0.43 7.66 0.32
N GLN A 90 1.32 8.27 -0.46
CA GLN A 90 1.09 8.48 -1.90
C GLN A 90 1.09 7.16 -2.66
N LEU A 91 2.04 6.26 -2.38
CA LEU A 91 2.06 4.92 -2.99
C LEU A 91 0.76 4.17 -2.66
N GLN A 92 0.34 4.20 -1.40
CA GLN A 92 -0.94 3.61 -1.01
C GLN A 92 -2.14 4.27 -1.70
N GLY A 93 -2.11 5.59 -1.89
CA GLY A 93 -3.13 6.34 -2.61
C GLY A 93 -3.28 5.87 -4.06
N LEU A 94 -2.16 5.69 -4.76
CA LEU A 94 -2.12 5.13 -6.11
C LEU A 94 -2.80 3.75 -6.17
N LEU A 95 -2.47 2.86 -5.23
CA LEU A 95 -3.04 1.50 -5.21
C LEU A 95 -4.53 1.50 -4.84
N LYS A 96 -4.88 2.17 -3.73
CA LYS A 96 -6.26 2.21 -3.19
C LYS A 96 -7.22 2.92 -4.16
N GLY A 97 -6.73 3.85 -4.98
CA GLY A 97 -7.51 4.53 -6.02
C GLY A 97 -8.13 3.61 -7.06
N PHE A 98 -7.51 2.44 -7.33
CA PHE A 98 -8.02 1.46 -8.30
C PHE A 98 -8.55 0.18 -7.65
N ALA A 99 -7.91 -0.27 -6.56
CA ALA A 99 -8.10 -1.60 -6.01
C ALA A 99 -8.84 -1.63 -4.66
N PHE A 100 -9.24 -0.47 -4.13
CA PHE A 100 -9.96 -0.40 -2.85
C PHE A 100 -11.18 0.50 -2.91
N TRP A 101 -11.02 1.80 -3.17
CA TRP A 101 -12.12 2.75 -3.07
C TRP A 101 -13.26 2.47 -4.06
N PRO A 102 -13.02 2.20 -5.36
CA PRO A 102 -14.10 1.87 -6.28
C PRO A 102 -14.90 0.61 -5.86
N GLN A 103 -14.22 -0.39 -5.30
CA GLN A 103 -14.84 -1.63 -4.83
C GLN A 103 -15.69 -1.36 -3.58
N ILE A 104 -15.21 -0.53 -2.65
CA ILE A 104 -15.91 -0.18 -1.41
C ILE A 104 -17.11 0.73 -1.66
N THR A 105 -16.93 1.81 -2.41
CA THR A 105 -17.94 2.89 -2.51
C THR A 105 -18.92 2.68 -3.66
N LEU A 106 -18.49 2.04 -4.74
CA LEU A 106 -19.29 1.83 -5.96
C LEU A 106 -19.64 0.37 -6.20
N SER A 107 -19.23 -0.54 -5.32
CA SER A 107 -19.45 -1.99 -5.48
C SER A 107 -18.91 -2.55 -6.80
N GLN A 108 -17.83 -1.96 -7.33
CA GLN A 108 -17.15 -2.51 -8.49
C GLN A 108 -16.57 -3.90 -8.19
N PRO A 109 -16.44 -4.79 -9.19
CA PRO A 109 -15.74 -6.05 -9.00
C PRO A 109 -14.27 -5.82 -8.63
N ALA A 110 -13.68 -6.81 -7.97
CA ALA A 110 -12.24 -6.83 -7.73
C ALA A 110 -11.47 -6.83 -9.06
N LEU A 111 -10.28 -6.23 -9.05
CA LEU A 111 -9.42 -6.20 -10.23
C LEU A 111 -9.03 -7.63 -10.65
N THR A 112 -9.04 -7.86 -11.96
CA THR A 112 -8.46 -9.08 -12.54
C THR A 112 -6.94 -9.14 -12.29
N PRO A 113 -6.30 -10.33 -12.34
CA PRO A 113 -4.85 -10.43 -12.17
C PRO A 113 -4.05 -9.53 -13.13
N ALA A 114 -4.49 -9.39 -14.39
CA ALA A 114 -3.84 -8.51 -15.37
C ALA A 114 -3.96 -7.03 -14.97
N GLN A 115 -5.12 -6.59 -14.50
CA GLN A 115 -5.30 -5.22 -13.99
C GLN A 115 -4.47 -4.96 -12.73
N GLN A 116 -4.36 -5.95 -11.83
CA GLN A 116 -3.50 -5.84 -10.65
C GLN A 116 -2.03 -5.68 -11.03
N ALA A 117 -1.54 -6.45 -12.01
CA ALA A 117 -0.18 -6.32 -12.52
C ALA A 117 0.05 -4.92 -13.09
N GLN A 118 -0.85 -4.44 -13.96
CA GLN A 118 -0.76 -3.12 -14.56
C GLN A 118 -0.73 -1.99 -13.51
N VAL A 119 -1.64 -2.03 -12.53
CA VAL A 119 -1.70 -1.04 -11.44
C VAL A 119 -0.44 -1.11 -10.57
N GLY A 120 0.01 -2.32 -10.23
CA GLY A 120 1.17 -2.52 -9.38
C GLY A 120 2.46 -2.01 -10.04
N GLU A 121 2.72 -2.41 -11.28
CA GLU A 121 3.91 -1.97 -12.04
C GLU A 121 3.91 -0.45 -12.22
N ALA A 122 2.80 0.14 -12.68
CA ALA A 122 2.71 1.58 -12.87
C ALA A 122 2.91 2.36 -11.55
N ALA A 123 2.32 1.90 -10.45
CA ALA A 123 2.47 2.56 -9.15
C ALA A 123 3.92 2.49 -8.64
N VAL A 124 4.59 1.35 -8.80
CA VAL A 124 6.00 1.17 -8.44
C VAL A 124 6.90 2.07 -9.29
N ASP A 125 6.70 2.07 -10.60
CA ASP A 125 7.51 2.84 -11.53
C ASP A 125 7.34 4.34 -11.32
N MET A 126 6.10 4.81 -11.12
CA MET A 126 5.83 6.21 -10.76
C MET A 126 6.44 6.59 -9.42
N PHE A 127 6.33 5.71 -8.41
CA PHE A 127 6.90 5.96 -7.09
C PHE A 127 8.43 6.06 -7.13
N LEU A 128 9.12 5.13 -7.82
CA LEU A 128 10.57 5.14 -7.91
C LEU A 128 11.11 6.24 -8.84
N ALA A 129 10.37 6.63 -9.88
CA ALA A 129 10.71 7.83 -10.64
C ALA A 129 10.66 9.11 -9.77
N CYS A 130 9.66 9.18 -8.87
CA CYS A 130 9.48 10.32 -7.97
C CYS A 130 10.48 10.31 -6.80
N TYR A 131 10.67 9.15 -6.16
CA TYR A 131 11.37 8.99 -4.88
C TYR A 131 12.68 8.20 -4.96
N GLY A 132 12.95 7.42 -6.00
CA GLY A 132 14.21 6.69 -6.14
C GLY A 132 15.38 7.63 -6.38
N ARG A 133 16.55 7.31 -5.84
CA ARG A 133 17.81 7.98 -6.22
C ARG A 133 18.40 7.35 -7.49
N PRO A 134 19.12 8.09 -8.34
CA PRO A 134 19.69 7.57 -9.58
C PRO A 134 20.59 6.33 -9.40
N ASP A 135 21.31 6.26 -8.27
CA ASP A 135 22.25 5.16 -7.97
C ASP A 135 21.60 4.01 -7.20
N SER A 136 20.27 4.00 -7.06
CA SER A 136 19.57 3.00 -6.25
C SER A 136 19.56 1.62 -6.88
N ASP A 137 19.88 1.46 -8.17
CA ASP A 137 19.77 0.18 -8.88
C ASP A 137 21.12 -0.30 -9.46
N VAL A 138 22.24 0.25 -8.99
CA VAL A 138 23.62 -0.18 -9.32
C VAL A 138 24.12 -1.20 -8.30
#